data_AF-B3KSJ9-F1
#
_entry.id   AF-B3KSJ9-F1
#
_cell.length_a   1.000
_cell.length_b   1.000
_cell.length_c   1.000
_cell.angle_alpha   90.00
_cell.angle_beta   90.00
_cell.angle_gamma   90.00
#
_symmetry.space_group_name_H-M   'P 1'
#
loop_
_entity.id
_entity.type
_entity.pdbx_description
1 polymer ?
#
loop_
_entity_poly.entity_id
_entity_poly.type
_entity_poly.pdbx_seq_one_letter_code
_entity_poly.pdbx_strand_id
1 'polypeptide(L)'
;MALGPRCGAIRACRRVLERAFSLRKAHSIKDMENTLQLVRNIIPPLSSTKHKGQDGRIGVVGGCQEYTGAPYFAAISALKVGADLSHVFCASAAAPVIKAYSPELIVHPVLDSPNAVHEVEKWLPRLHALVVGPGLGRDDALLRNVQGILEVSKARDIPVVIDADGLWLVAQQPALIHGYRKAVLTPNHVEFSRLYDAVRPYGQR
;
A
#
# COMPACT_ATOMS: atom_id res chain seq x y z
N MET A 1 -18.91 -37.90 -34.45
CA MET A 1 -19.37 -38.06 -33.05
C MET A 1 -18.43 -37.25 -32.16
N ALA A 2 -19.00 -36.29 -31.45
CA ALA A 2 -18.53 -35.57 -30.27
C ALA A 2 -17.07 -35.08 -30.20
N LEU A 3 -16.87 -33.82 -30.63
CA LEU A 3 -15.97 -32.89 -29.94
C LEU A 3 -16.56 -32.63 -28.53
N GLY A 4 -15.76 -32.88 -27.49
CA GLY A 4 -16.10 -32.67 -26.08
C GLY A 4 -14.94 -32.05 -25.30
N PRO A 5 -15.21 -31.34 -24.19
CA PRO A 5 -14.69 -29.99 -24.01
C PRO A 5 -13.84 -29.79 -22.74
N ARG A 6 -13.11 -28.66 -22.68
CA ARG A 6 -13.03 -27.69 -21.55
C ARG A 6 -11.62 -27.11 -21.34
N CYS A 7 -11.28 -26.20 -22.26
CA CYS A 7 -10.31 -25.13 -22.06
C CYS A 7 -10.95 -24.02 -21.18
N GLY A 8 -10.86 -24.17 -19.84
CA GLY A 8 -11.42 -23.22 -18.87
C GLY A 8 -10.40 -22.22 -18.30
N ALA A 9 -9.17 -22.66 -18.05
CA ALA A 9 -8.16 -21.85 -17.35
C ALA A 9 -7.50 -20.80 -18.25
N ILE A 10 -7.27 -21.10 -19.53
CA ILE A 10 -6.62 -20.17 -20.48
C ILE A 10 -7.53 -18.97 -20.80
N ARG A 11 -8.86 -19.18 -20.80
CA ARG A 11 -9.84 -18.10 -21.00
C ARG A 11 -9.91 -17.12 -19.83
N ALA A 12 -9.71 -17.58 -18.60
CA ALA A 12 -9.73 -16.73 -17.41
C ALA A 12 -8.51 -15.79 -17.36
N CYS A 13 -7.33 -16.28 -17.72
CA CYS A 13 -6.08 -15.49 -17.74
C CYS A 13 -6.12 -14.37 -18.79
N ARG A 14 -6.64 -14.65 -19.99
CA ARG A 14 -6.81 -13.64 -21.04
C ARG A 14 -7.78 -12.53 -20.61
N ARG A 15 -8.82 -12.87 -19.85
CA ARG A 15 -9.86 -11.93 -19.38
C ARG A 15 -9.39 -10.99 -18.27
N VAL A 16 -8.43 -11.42 -17.46
CA VAL A 16 -7.79 -10.58 -16.42
C VAL A 16 -6.78 -9.62 -17.07
N LEU A 17 -5.98 -10.10 -18.03
CA LEU A 17 -5.03 -9.29 -18.79
C LEU A 17 -5.73 -8.26 -19.70
N GLU A 18 -6.83 -8.62 -20.38
CA GLU A 18 -7.63 -7.69 -21.18
C GLU A 18 -8.33 -6.62 -20.33
N ARG A 19 -8.65 -6.90 -19.07
CA ARG A 19 -9.24 -5.91 -18.14
C ARG A 19 -8.21 -4.89 -17.64
N ALA A 20 -6.96 -5.28 -17.45
CA ALA A 20 -5.92 -4.40 -16.92
C ALA A 20 -5.30 -3.47 -18.00
N PHE A 21 -5.34 -3.86 -19.27
CA PHE A 21 -4.67 -3.15 -20.37
C PHE A 21 -5.57 -2.84 -21.58
N SER A 22 -6.89 -2.66 -21.40
CA SER A 22 -7.74 -2.09 -22.46
C SER A 22 -7.45 -0.60 -22.64
N LEU A 23 -6.28 -0.27 -23.18
CA LEU A 23 -5.86 1.08 -23.55
C LEU A 23 -6.59 1.63 -24.79
N ARG A 24 -7.71 1.03 -25.24
CA ARG A 24 -8.47 1.48 -26.42
C ARG A 24 -9.98 1.23 -26.35
N LYS A 25 -10.64 1.66 -25.28
CA LYS A 25 -12.01 2.16 -25.38
C LYS A 25 -12.15 3.34 -24.44
N ALA A 26 -12.33 4.53 -25.00
CA ALA A 26 -12.81 5.69 -24.24
C ALA A 26 -14.02 5.21 -23.44
N HIS A 27 -13.91 5.24 -22.12
CA HIS A 27 -15.02 4.86 -21.26
C HIS A 27 -16.21 5.76 -21.60
N SER A 28 -17.41 5.18 -21.64
CA SER A 28 -18.61 5.97 -21.93
C SER A 28 -18.70 7.11 -20.90
N ILE A 29 -19.15 8.30 -21.31
CA ILE A 29 -19.38 9.43 -20.40
C ILE A 29 -20.21 8.98 -19.19
N LYS A 30 -21.17 8.07 -19.42
CA LYS A 30 -22.01 7.46 -18.39
C LYS A 30 -21.24 6.60 -17.37
N ASP A 31 -20.19 5.90 -17.80
CA ASP A 31 -19.34 5.10 -16.90
C ASP A 31 -18.46 6.00 -16.02
N MET A 32 -18.00 7.13 -16.58
CA MET A 32 -17.26 8.13 -15.81
C MET A 32 -18.17 8.82 -14.79
N GLU A 33 -19.39 9.21 -15.16
CA GLU A 33 -20.38 9.79 -14.23
C GLU A 33 -20.70 8.86 -13.06
N ASN A 34 -20.91 7.57 -13.35
CA ASN A 34 -21.13 6.56 -12.32
C ASN A 34 -19.92 6.44 -11.38
N THR A 35 -18.71 6.48 -11.93
CA THR A 35 -17.47 6.42 -11.13
C THR A 35 -17.31 7.66 -10.25
N LEU A 36 -17.55 8.86 -10.78
CA LEU A 36 -17.52 10.10 -10.01
C LEU A 36 -18.55 10.09 -8.88
N GLN A 37 -19.73 9.52 -9.12
CA GLN A 37 -20.75 9.39 -8.08
C GLN A 37 -20.31 8.41 -6.98
N LEU A 38 -19.68 7.30 -7.33
CA LEU A 38 -19.09 6.39 -6.34
C LEU A 38 -18.01 7.08 -5.49
N VAL A 39 -17.13 7.87 -6.12
CA VAL A 39 -16.09 8.63 -5.40
C VAL A 39 -16.73 9.63 -4.42
N ARG A 40 -17.74 10.38 -4.85
CA ARG A 40 -18.46 11.33 -3.98
C ARG A 40 -19.08 10.65 -2.76
N ASN A 41 -19.56 9.42 -2.91
CA ASN A 41 -20.19 8.68 -1.81
C ASN A 41 -19.16 8.13 -0.79
N ILE A 42 -17.87 8.09 -1.12
CA ILE A 42 -16.80 7.59 -0.23
C ILE A 42 -16.17 8.74 0.57
N ILE A 43 -16.19 9.97 0.04
CA ILE A 43 -15.61 11.13 0.72
C ILE A 43 -16.45 11.46 1.96
N PRO A 44 -15.86 11.43 3.18
CA PRO A 44 -16.60 11.76 4.39
C PRO A 44 -17.01 13.24 4.37
N PRO A 45 -18.25 13.58 4.79
CA PRO A 45 -18.66 14.97 4.88
C PRO A 45 -17.89 15.68 6.00
N LEU A 46 -17.50 16.92 5.74
CA LEU A 46 -16.97 17.81 6.78
C LEU A 46 -18.05 18.08 7.82
N SER A 47 -17.73 17.86 9.09
CA SER A 47 -18.64 18.12 10.21
C SER A 47 -17.96 19.01 11.24
N SER A 48 -18.70 20.00 11.74
CA SER A 48 -18.24 20.88 12.84
C SER A 48 -18.17 20.18 14.20
N THR A 49 -18.76 18.98 14.33
CA THR A 49 -18.76 18.21 15.58
C THR A 49 -17.56 17.29 15.73
N LYS A 50 -16.78 17.10 14.66
CA LYS A 50 -15.63 16.19 14.66
C LYS A 50 -14.36 16.92 15.11
N HIS A 51 -13.48 16.16 15.77
CA HIS A 51 -12.19 16.64 16.25
C HIS A 51 -11.04 15.96 15.51
N LYS A 52 -9.86 16.60 15.56
CA LYS A 52 -8.63 16.14 14.91
C LYS A 52 -8.36 14.67 15.19
N GLY A 53 -8.22 13.90 14.12
CA GLY A 53 -7.94 12.48 14.11
C GLY A 53 -9.18 11.62 13.86
N GLN A 54 -10.39 12.16 13.86
CA GLN A 54 -11.60 11.38 13.56
C GLN A 54 -11.78 11.14 12.05
N ASP A 55 -11.21 11.99 11.19
CA ASP A 55 -11.37 11.94 9.74
C ASP A 55 -10.09 11.50 9.00
N GLY A 56 -9.29 10.62 9.61
CA GLY A 56 -8.17 9.98 8.94
C GLY A 56 -6.86 10.13 9.69
N ARG A 57 -6.27 8.98 10.06
CA ARG A 57 -4.95 8.91 10.67
C ARG A 57 -4.17 7.89 9.86
N ILE A 58 -3.31 8.38 8.97
CA ILE A 58 -2.59 7.56 8.00
C ILE A 58 -1.16 7.39 8.49
N GLY A 59 -0.66 6.16 8.48
CA GLY A 59 0.76 5.89 8.71
C GLY A 59 1.45 5.49 7.41
N VAL A 60 2.65 6.02 7.17
CA VAL A 60 3.51 5.63 6.06
C VAL A 60 4.73 4.93 6.64
N VAL A 61 4.97 3.69 6.25
CA VAL A 61 6.15 2.89 6.59
C VAL A 61 7.06 2.88 5.37
N GLY A 62 8.11 3.68 5.42
CA GLY A 62 8.90 4.04 4.25
C GLY A 62 10.11 4.90 4.61
N GLY A 63 11.03 5.06 3.68
CA GLY A 63 12.20 5.91 3.85
C GLY A 63 13.42 5.22 4.45
N CYS A 64 14.47 5.15 3.65
CA CYS A 64 15.83 4.79 4.02
C CYS A 64 16.77 6.00 3.86
N GLN A 65 18.07 5.78 4.07
CA GLN A 65 19.11 6.80 3.94
C GLN A 65 19.07 7.51 2.58
N GLU A 66 18.84 6.78 1.49
CA GLU A 66 18.86 7.29 0.12
C GLU A 66 17.50 7.83 -0.31
N TYR A 67 16.40 7.15 0.06
CA TYR A 67 15.06 7.40 -0.47
C TYR A 67 14.15 8.15 0.51
N THR A 68 14.53 9.39 0.83
CA THR A 68 13.79 10.23 1.78
C THR A 68 12.55 10.92 1.18
N GLY A 69 12.52 11.15 -0.14
CA GLY A 69 11.42 11.86 -0.81
C GLY A 69 10.14 11.04 -0.99
N ALA A 70 10.28 9.74 -1.27
CA ALA A 70 9.14 8.84 -1.50
C ALA A 70 8.14 8.78 -0.31
N PRO A 71 8.58 8.55 0.95
CA PRO A 71 7.65 8.57 2.08
C PRO A 71 7.04 9.95 2.33
N TYR A 72 7.76 11.04 2.05
CA TYR A 72 7.21 12.40 2.13
C TYR A 72 6.03 12.57 1.17
N PHE A 73 6.18 12.21 -0.10
CA PHE A 73 5.11 12.38 -1.09
C PHE A 73 3.86 11.55 -0.77
N ALA A 74 4.04 10.32 -0.27
CA ALA A 74 2.93 9.51 0.21
C ALA A 74 2.22 10.18 1.39
N ALA A 75 2.99 10.66 2.38
CA ALA A 75 2.46 11.22 3.61
C ALA A 75 1.76 12.58 3.42
N ILE A 76 2.36 13.49 2.65
CA ILE A 76 1.77 14.80 2.37
C ILE A 76 0.54 14.69 1.47
N SER A 77 0.51 13.71 0.55
CA SER A 77 -0.67 13.47 -0.29
C SER A 77 -1.86 13.04 0.56
N ALA A 78 -1.65 12.23 1.59
CA ALA A 78 -2.71 11.87 2.54
C ALA A 78 -3.34 13.11 3.22
N LEU A 79 -2.51 14.06 3.66
CA LEU A 79 -3.01 15.33 4.23
C LEU A 79 -3.77 16.15 3.18
N LYS A 80 -3.22 16.27 1.96
CA LYS A 80 -3.84 17.04 0.87
C LYS A 80 -5.20 16.50 0.43
N VAL A 81 -5.46 15.21 0.58
CA VAL A 81 -6.76 14.60 0.27
C VAL A 81 -7.72 14.58 1.48
N GLY A 82 -7.32 15.16 2.62
CA GLY A 82 -8.19 15.41 3.76
C GLY A 82 -7.96 14.55 5.00
N ALA A 83 -6.85 13.79 5.09
CA ALA A 83 -6.52 13.11 6.34
C ALA A 83 -6.14 14.12 7.44
N ASP A 84 -6.67 13.93 8.65
CA ASP A 84 -6.37 14.80 9.80
C ASP A 84 -4.92 14.71 10.30
N LEU A 85 -4.36 13.49 10.25
CA LEU A 85 -3.00 13.21 10.73
C LEU A 85 -2.29 12.27 9.77
N SER A 86 -1.02 12.58 9.52
CA SER A 86 -0.12 11.76 8.70
C SER A 86 1.17 11.50 9.47
N HIS A 87 1.42 10.22 9.71
CA HIS A 87 2.59 9.72 10.41
C HIS A 87 3.56 9.09 9.41
N VAL A 88 4.86 9.31 9.58
CA VAL A 88 5.90 8.66 8.78
C VAL A 88 6.80 7.88 9.72
N PHE A 89 6.82 6.56 9.60
CA PHE A 89 7.80 5.69 10.23
C PHE A 89 8.92 5.46 9.21
N CYS A 90 10.12 5.94 9.51
CA CYS A 90 11.27 5.86 8.61
C CYS A 90 12.54 5.44 9.33
N ALA A 91 13.61 5.18 8.57
CA ALA A 91 14.95 5.05 9.12
C ALA A 91 15.40 6.36 9.79
N SER A 92 16.28 6.26 10.79
CA SER A 92 16.73 7.41 11.57
C SER A 92 17.42 8.46 10.72
N ALA A 93 18.22 8.03 9.74
CA ALA A 93 18.90 8.93 8.79
C ALA A 93 17.95 9.70 7.86
N ALA A 94 16.75 9.15 7.57
CA ALA A 94 15.78 9.78 6.69
C ALA A 94 14.97 10.90 7.38
N ALA A 95 14.81 10.80 8.70
CA ALA A 95 13.89 11.64 9.45
C ALA A 95 14.20 13.15 9.39
N PRO A 96 15.46 13.63 9.51
CA PRO A 96 15.75 15.05 9.44
C PRO A 96 15.32 15.67 8.11
N VAL A 97 15.54 14.96 7.00
CA VAL A 97 15.18 15.42 5.66
C VAL A 97 13.66 15.48 5.49
N ILE A 98 12.94 14.44 5.90
CA ILE A 98 11.48 14.40 5.79
C ILE A 98 10.83 15.49 6.66
N LYS A 99 11.34 15.70 7.89
CA LYS A 99 10.87 16.77 8.79
C LYS A 99 11.12 18.17 8.21
N ALA A 100 12.19 18.36 7.45
CA ALA A 100 12.50 19.63 6.82
C ALA A 100 11.56 19.98 5.66
N TYR A 101 10.92 18.99 5.02
CA TYR A 101 9.99 19.24 3.92
C TYR A 101 8.63 19.78 4.38
N SER A 102 8.13 19.37 5.55
CA SER A 102 6.88 19.91 6.11
C SER A 102 6.83 19.74 7.63
N PRO A 103 6.46 20.80 8.38
CA PRO A 103 6.23 20.72 9.82
C PRO A 103 4.90 20.03 10.20
N GLU A 104 4.03 19.73 9.22
CA GLU A 104 2.72 19.11 9.47
C GLU A 104 2.82 17.59 9.68
N LEU A 105 3.89 16.96 9.18
CA LEU A 105 4.10 15.53 9.25
C LEU A 105 4.64 15.11 10.61
N ILE A 106 4.10 14.03 11.17
CA ILE A 106 4.61 13.42 12.40
C ILE A 106 5.60 12.32 12.03
N VAL A 107 6.89 12.63 12.10
CA VAL A 107 7.96 11.73 11.63
C VAL A 107 8.63 11.00 12.80
N HIS A 108 8.59 9.67 12.73
CA HIS A 108 9.09 8.70 13.71
C HIS A 108 10.34 7.97 13.18
N PRO A 109 11.55 8.31 13.65
CA PRO A 109 12.80 7.64 13.28
C PRO A 109 12.95 6.32 14.04
N VAL A 110 12.30 5.25 13.56
CA VAL A 110 12.25 3.97 14.31
C VAL A 110 12.51 2.72 13.47
N LEU A 111 12.49 2.80 12.13
CA LEU A 111 12.50 1.59 11.29
C LEU A 111 13.82 0.81 11.28
N ASP A 112 14.93 1.46 11.59
CA ASP A 112 16.26 0.86 11.70
C ASP A 112 16.59 0.38 13.12
N SER A 113 15.68 0.54 14.08
CA SER A 113 15.83 0.04 15.45
C SER A 113 15.57 -1.47 15.52
N PRO A 114 16.30 -2.23 16.37
CA PRO A 114 15.96 -3.62 16.68
C PRO A 114 14.54 -3.78 17.25
N ASN A 115 13.99 -2.73 17.87
CA ASN A 115 12.65 -2.70 18.45
C ASN A 115 11.61 -2.04 17.53
N ALA A 116 11.91 -1.84 16.24
CA ALA A 116 11.06 -1.12 15.29
C ALA A 116 9.60 -1.60 15.29
N VAL A 117 9.38 -2.92 15.27
CA VAL A 117 8.04 -3.51 15.26
C VAL A 117 7.25 -3.06 16.49
N HIS A 118 7.86 -3.13 17.67
CA HIS A 118 7.22 -2.73 18.92
C HIS A 118 6.95 -1.22 18.97
N GLU A 119 7.89 -0.38 18.50
CA GLU A 119 7.70 1.07 18.48
C GLU A 119 6.57 1.49 17.54
N VAL A 120 6.46 0.87 16.36
CA VAL A 120 5.36 1.12 15.42
C VAL A 120 4.04 0.56 15.98
N GLU A 121 4.07 -0.61 16.63
CA GLU A 121 2.89 -1.26 17.19
C GLU A 121 2.13 -0.38 18.19
N LYS A 122 2.83 0.44 18.98
CA LYS A 122 2.21 1.41 19.91
C LYS A 122 1.29 2.41 19.21
N TRP A 123 1.54 2.71 17.94
CA TRP A 123 0.76 3.65 17.14
C TRP A 123 -0.36 2.99 16.35
N LEU A 124 -0.23 1.71 16.01
CA LEU A 124 -1.20 0.97 15.20
C LEU A 124 -2.67 1.12 15.65
N PRO A 125 -3.02 1.06 16.96
CA PRO A 125 -4.39 1.26 17.42
C PRO A 125 -5.00 2.63 17.09
N ARG A 126 -4.16 3.62 16.77
CA ARG A 126 -4.55 4.98 16.43
C ARG A 126 -4.64 5.18 14.91
N LEU A 127 -4.12 4.29 14.09
CA LEU A 127 -4.09 4.47 12.64
C LEU A 127 -5.33 3.85 12.00
N HIS A 128 -5.88 4.54 10.99
CA HIS A 128 -7.00 4.04 10.19
C HIS A 128 -6.52 3.21 9.00
N ALA A 129 -5.32 3.52 8.48
CA ALA A 129 -4.68 2.74 7.42
C ALA A 129 -3.17 2.95 7.44
N LEU A 130 -2.45 2.01 6.83
CA LEU A 130 -1.02 2.09 6.57
C LEU A 130 -0.72 2.11 5.07
N VAL A 131 0.31 2.85 4.70
CA VAL A 131 0.98 2.75 3.40
C VAL A 131 2.37 2.17 3.65
N VAL A 132 2.74 1.08 2.99
CA VAL A 132 3.99 0.37 3.23
C VAL A 132 4.76 0.24 1.93
N GLY A 133 6.03 0.67 1.93
CA GLY A 133 6.89 0.51 0.75
C GLY A 133 7.63 1.73 0.23
N PRO A 134 7.05 2.95 0.24
CA PRO A 134 7.69 4.11 -0.37
C PRO A 134 9.09 4.38 0.19
N GLY A 135 10.11 4.11 -0.62
CA GLY A 135 11.51 4.38 -0.28
C GLY A 135 12.08 3.50 0.84
N LEU A 136 11.61 2.26 1.03
CA LEU A 136 12.24 1.35 2.01
C LEU A 136 13.66 0.94 1.60
N GLY A 137 13.95 0.91 0.30
CA GLY A 137 15.15 0.29 -0.21
C GLY A 137 15.13 -1.23 -0.02
N ARG A 138 16.32 -1.84 -0.03
CA ARG A 138 16.48 -3.31 0.03
C ARG A 138 17.50 -3.74 1.08
N ASP A 139 17.62 -2.98 2.15
CA ASP A 139 18.39 -3.40 3.32
C ASP A 139 17.63 -4.50 4.07
N ASP A 140 18.30 -5.63 4.32
CA ASP A 140 17.66 -6.81 4.90
C ASP A 140 17.17 -6.57 6.33
N ALA A 141 17.87 -5.76 7.13
CA ALA A 141 17.46 -5.49 8.51
C ALA A 141 16.19 -4.64 8.55
N LEU A 142 16.14 -3.59 7.73
CA LEU A 142 14.96 -2.75 7.59
C LEU A 142 13.77 -3.55 7.03
N LEU A 143 13.98 -4.38 6.01
CA LEU A 143 12.91 -5.22 5.45
C LEU A 143 12.37 -6.26 6.44
N ARG A 144 13.21 -6.85 7.30
CA ARG A 144 12.74 -7.72 8.40
C ARG A 144 11.84 -6.97 9.38
N ASN A 145 12.19 -5.74 9.72
CA ASN A 145 11.35 -4.91 10.58
C ASN A 145 10.00 -4.60 9.91
N VAL A 146 10.00 -4.27 8.61
CA VAL A 146 8.79 -4.03 7.83
C VAL A 146 7.91 -5.27 7.73
N GLN A 147 8.51 -6.45 7.57
CA GLN A 147 7.80 -7.72 7.60
C GLN A 147 7.02 -7.89 8.92
N GLY A 148 7.70 -7.71 10.06
CA GLY A 148 7.06 -7.77 11.37
C GLY A 148 5.96 -6.73 11.54
N ILE A 149 6.16 -5.50 11.05
CA ILE A 149 5.13 -4.45 11.05
C ILE A 149 3.89 -4.87 10.25
N LEU A 150 4.06 -5.45 9.07
CA LEU A 150 2.94 -5.96 8.26
C LEU A 150 2.18 -7.08 8.98
N GLU A 151 2.90 -7.99 9.65
CA GLU A 151 2.31 -9.09 10.41
C GLU A 151 1.45 -8.58 11.58
N VAL A 152 1.98 -7.68 12.41
CA VAL A 152 1.21 -7.09 13.53
C VAL A 152 0.05 -6.21 13.04
N SER A 153 0.20 -5.54 11.90
CA SER A 153 -0.87 -4.73 11.29
C SER A 153 -2.01 -5.60 10.78
N LYS A 154 -1.69 -6.72 10.12
CA LYS A 154 -2.65 -7.74 9.68
C LYS A 154 -3.36 -8.37 10.87
N ALA A 155 -2.64 -8.72 11.93
CA ALA A 155 -3.21 -9.29 13.15
C ALA A 155 -4.21 -8.34 13.83
N ARG A 156 -4.03 -7.03 13.66
CA ARG A 156 -4.94 -5.97 14.16
C ARG A 156 -6.01 -5.56 13.16
N ASP A 157 -6.08 -6.22 12.00
CA ASP A 157 -7.05 -5.96 10.94
C ASP A 157 -7.04 -4.51 10.42
N ILE A 158 -5.84 -3.90 10.37
CA ILE A 158 -5.61 -2.53 9.88
C ILE A 158 -5.45 -2.53 8.35
N PRO A 159 -6.27 -1.77 7.59
CA PRO A 159 -6.10 -1.63 6.15
C PRO A 159 -4.67 -1.22 5.75
N VAL A 160 -4.11 -1.90 4.75
CA VAL A 160 -2.76 -1.64 4.24
C VAL A 160 -2.79 -1.39 2.74
N VAL A 161 -2.10 -0.35 2.30
CA VAL A 161 -1.72 -0.11 0.91
C VAL A 161 -0.24 -0.46 0.79
N ILE A 162 0.10 -1.34 -0.15
CA ILE A 162 1.47 -1.82 -0.35
C ILE A 162 1.93 -1.36 -1.71
N ASP A 163 3.07 -0.67 -1.72
CA ASP A 163 3.64 -0.02 -2.90
C ASP A 163 5.14 -0.31 -3.00
N ALA A 164 5.76 -0.02 -4.15
CA ALA A 164 7.21 -0.03 -4.36
C ALA A 164 7.96 -1.22 -3.70
N ASP A 165 8.93 -0.96 -2.82
CA ASP A 165 9.72 -2.00 -2.15
C ASP A 165 8.90 -2.88 -1.19
N GLY A 166 7.73 -2.41 -0.74
CA GLY A 166 6.75 -3.24 -0.03
C GLY A 166 6.18 -4.34 -0.94
N LEU A 167 5.96 -4.06 -2.22
CA LEU A 167 5.56 -5.06 -3.21
C LEU A 167 6.70 -6.03 -3.51
N TRP A 168 7.94 -5.56 -3.48
CA TRP A 168 9.11 -6.43 -3.59
C TRP A 168 9.14 -7.44 -2.44
N LEU A 169 8.95 -6.98 -1.19
CA LEU A 169 8.87 -7.84 -0.01
C LEU A 169 7.75 -8.87 -0.12
N VAL A 170 6.55 -8.44 -0.53
CA VAL A 170 5.40 -9.33 -0.75
C VAL A 170 5.69 -10.36 -1.85
N ALA A 171 6.41 -9.99 -2.91
CA ALA A 171 6.78 -10.94 -3.97
C ALA A 171 7.76 -12.01 -3.46
N GLN A 172 8.64 -11.69 -2.50
CA GLN A 172 9.49 -12.70 -1.86
C GLN A 172 8.70 -13.60 -0.89
N GLN A 173 7.70 -13.04 -0.20
CA GLN A 173 6.92 -13.76 0.79
C GLN A 173 5.41 -13.48 0.66
N PRO A 174 4.72 -14.10 -0.32
CA PRO A 174 3.30 -13.84 -0.56
C PRO A 174 2.38 -14.16 0.64
N ALA A 175 2.84 -15.01 1.56
CA ALA A 175 2.16 -15.37 2.80
C ALA A 175 1.82 -14.16 3.68
N LEU A 176 2.61 -13.08 3.62
CA LEU A 176 2.39 -11.86 4.42
C LEU A 176 0.98 -11.33 4.26
N ILE A 177 0.48 -11.32 3.03
CA ILE A 177 -0.86 -10.80 2.71
C ILE A 177 -1.86 -11.87 2.28
N HIS A 178 -1.45 -13.14 2.23
CA HIS A 178 -2.34 -14.22 1.83
C HIS A 178 -3.58 -14.26 2.73
N GLY A 179 -4.76 -14.32 2.09
CA GLY A 179 -6.07 -14.28 2.75
C GLY A 179 -6.47 -12.91 3.33
N TYR A 180 -5.62 -11.89 3.26
CA TYR A 180 -5.89 -10.60 3.88
C TYR A 180 -6.69 -9.67 2.95
N ARG A 181 -7.97 -9.46 3.28
CA ARG A 181 -8.90 -8.72 2.40
C ARG A 181 -8.74 -7.20 2.42
N LYS A 182 -8.03 -6.64 3.40
CA LYS A 182 -7.80 -5.20 3.53
C LYS A 182 -6.42 -4.76 3.02
N ALA A 183 -5.77 -5.59 2.21
CA ALA A 183 -4.55 -5.22 1.49
C ALA A 183 -4.90 -4.71 0.08
N VAL A 184 -4.41 -3.52 -0.27
CA VAL A 184 -4.44 -2.97 -1.62
C VAL A 184 -3.02 -2.94 -2.15
N LEU A 185 -2.77 -3.52 -3.33
CA LEU A 185 -1.46 -3.51 -3.99
C LEU A 185 -1.48 -2.51 -5.13
N THR A 186 -0.43 -1.70 -5.27
CA THR A 186 -0.31 -0.67 -6.32
C THR A 186 0.85 -0.93 -7.31
N PRO A 187 0.98 -2.14 -7.90
CA PRO A 187 2.14 -2.44 -8.72
C PRO A 187 2.12 -1.70 -10.06
N ASN A 188 3.29 -1.25 -10.49
CA ASN A 188 3.55 -0.99 -11.91
C ASN A 188 3.67 -2.32 -12.69
N HIS A 189 3.85 -2.23 -14.01
CA HIS A 189 3.95 -3.41 -14.87
C HIS A 189 5.05 -4.40 -14.44
N VAL A 190 6.23 -3.92 -14.03
CA VAL A 190 7.36 -4.78 -13.64
C VAL A 190 7.12 -5.43 -12.28
N GLU A 191 6.62 -4.68 -11.31
CA GLU A 191 6.24 -5.20 -9.99
C GLU A 191 5.12 -6.23 -10.10
N PHE A 192 4.14 -6.00 -10.98
CA PHE A 192 3.06 -6.93 -11.22
C PHE A 192 3.57 -8.26 -11.76
N SER A 193 4.47 -8.24 -12.74
CA SER A 193 5.08 -9.48 -13.27
C SER A 193 5.77 -10.30 -12.18
N ARG A 194 6.52 -9.64 -11.28
CA ARG A 194 7.18 -10.31 -10.14
C ARG A 194 6.16 -10.93 -9.18
N LEU A 195 5.11 -10.19 -8.83
CA LEU A 195 4.04 -10.68 -7.98
C LEU A 195 3.32 -11.86 -8.61
N TYR A 196 3.02 -11.78 -9.91
CA TYR A 196 2.37 -12.84 -10.66
C TYR A 196 3.22 -14.12 -10.67
N ASP A 197 4.51 -13.99 -10.96
CA ASP A 197 5.44 -15.13 -10.96
C ASP A 197 5.58 -15.76 -9.58
N ALA A 198 5.56 -14.95 -8.51
CA ALA A 198 5.65 -15.42 -7.12
C ALA A 198 4.45 -16.28 -6.68
N VAL A 199 3.27 -16.08 -7.27
CA VAL A 199 2.05 -16.82 -6.92
C VAL A 199 1.62 -17.83 -7.98
N ARG A 200 2.36 -17.95 -9.09
CA ARG A 200 2.02 -18.86 -10.17
C ARG A 200 2.30 -20.31 -9.74
N PRO A 201 1.34 -21.25 -9.92
CA PRO A 201 1.58 -22.66 -9.63
C PRO A 201 2.75 -23.22 -10.48
N TYR A 202 3.58 -24.06 -9.88
CA TYR A 202 4.63 -24.80 -10.59
C TYR A 202 4.02 -25.62 -11.74
N GLY A 203 4.50 -25.42 -12.98
CA GLY A 203 4.11 -26.23 -14.15
C GLY A 203 3.59 -25.47 -15.38
N GLN A 204 3.66 -24.14 -15.44
CA GLN A 204 3.28 -23.37 -16.65
C GLN A 204 4.39 -22.47 -17.23
N ARG A 205 5.66 -22.87 -17.11
CA ARG A 205 6.75 -22.18 -17.81
C ARG A 205 6.79 -22.61 -19.27
#